data_AF-A0A315BPS9-F1
#
_entry.id   AF-A0A315BPS9-F1
#
_cell.length_a   1.000
_cell.length_b   1.000
_cell.length_c   1.000
_cell.angle_alpha   90.00
_cell.angle_beta   90.00
_cell.angle_gamma   90.00
#
_symmetry.space_group_name_H-M   'P 1'
#
loop_
_entity.id
_entity.type
_entity.pdbx_description
1 polymer ?
#
loop_
_entity_poly.entity_id
_entity_poly.type
_entity_poly.pdbx_seq_one_letter_code
_entity_poly.pdbx_strand_id
1 'polypeptide(L)'
;MNTHDTITYDASAALVLATSAQKALADATDYVIDSPTMFELASDDLKRVKALQKEVEEKRTSITGPLNQAVKAVNDLFRAPKEYLDKAEATLKRSMVAYTSEQERLAAAARAQAEAEARAERERLAQQEREAQEAARRAEAEAQAAAAAGDQAAAAKAIQEAQAAQAQAEMAAMTANVMTVAPVVEAPAKVAGISGRMTYSAEVVDLLALVKAVAAGAAPIECLQADTKFLGAQARAFKKAGELFPGVMAKEERSIAARAA
;
A
#
# COMPACT_ATOMS: atom_id res chain seq x y z
N MET A 1 -23.02 35.35 -21.47
CA MET A 1 -22.09 36.15 -22.29
C MET A 1 -20.86 35.29 -22.53
N ASN A 2 -20.69 34.75 -23.73
CA ASN A 2 -19.46 34.02 -24.08
C ASN A 2 -18.38 35.03 -24.45
N THR A 3 -17.55 35.41 -23.49
CA THR A 3 -16.30 36.10 -23.75
C THR A 3 -15.27 35.05 -24.16
N HIS A 4 -15.16 34.80 -25.46
CA HIS A 4 -14.04 34.04 -26.00
C HIS A 4 -12.82 34.97 -26.05
N ASP A 5 -11.88 34.79 -25.12
CA ASP A 5 -10.57 35.42 -25.20
C ASP A 5 -9.77 34.71 -26.29
N THR A 6 -9.80 35.28 -27.50
CA THR A 6 -9.02 34.79 -28.63
C THR A 6 -7.58 35.27 -28.50
N ILE A 7 -6.64 34.34 -28.36
CA ILE A 7 -5.21 34.67 -28.44
C ILE A 7 -4.79 34.67 -29.90
N THR A 8 -4.46 35.84 -30.43
CA THR A 8 -3.87 36.02 -31.75
C THR A 8 -2.36 36.13 -31.62
N TYR A 9 -1.60 35.37 -32.42
CA TYR A 9 -0.15 35.51 -32.50
C TYR A 9 0.30 35.57 -33.97
N ASP A 10 1.40 36.27 -34.20
CA ASP A 10 2.01 36.38 -35.52
C ASP A 10 3.04 35.26 -35.71
N ALA A 11 2.70 34.28 -36.55
CA ALA A 11 3.60 33.20 -36.89
C ALA A 11 4.81 33.66 -37.72
N SER A 12 4.71 34.76 -38.48
CA SER A 12 5.78 35.23 -39.35
C SER A 12 7.01 35.70 -38.57
N ALA A 13 6.80 36.31 -37.39
CA ALA A 13 7.89 36.67 -36.47
C ALA A 13 8.73 35.46 -36.04
N ALA A 14 8.10 34.28 -35.85
CA ALA A 14 8.84 33.07 -35.50
C ALA A 14 9.72 32.56 -36.65
N LEU A 15 9.26 32.68 -37.90
CA LEU A 15 10.06 32.34 -39.08
C LEU A 15 11.29 33.25 -39.20
N VAL A 16 11.13 34.57 -39.00
CA VAL A 16 12.24 35.53 -39.04
C VAL A 16 13.30 35.22 -37.96
N LEU A 17 12.85 34.91 -36.74
CA LEU A 17 13.74 34.51 -35.65
C LEU A 17 14.45 33.18 -35.94
N ALA A 18 13.77 32.21 -36.55
CA ALA A 18 14.37 30.94 -36.94
C ALA A 18 15.48 31.14 -37.99
N THR A 19 15.25 31.96 -39.01
CA THR A 19 16.29 32.30 -40.00
C THR A 19 17.47 33.01 -39.36
N SER A 20 17.21 33.95 -38.44
CA SER A 20 18.27 34.67 -37.70
C SER A 20 19.10 33.72 -36.83
N ALA A 21 18.45 32.73 -36.19
CA ALA A 21 19.12 31.73 -35.36
C ALA A 21 19.94 30.75 -36.20
N GLN A 22 19.43 30.33 -37.36
CA GLN A 22 20.18 29.50 -38.30
C GLN A 22 21.44 30.20 -38.81
N LYS A 23 21.34 31.50 -39.14
CA LYS A 23 22.50 32.29 -39.52
C LYS A 23 23.51 32.37 -38.38
N ALA A 24 23.07 32.70 -37.18
CA ALA A 24 23.95 32.78 -36.02
C ALA A 24 24.65 31.44 -35.71
N LEU A 25 24.00 30.30 -35.96
CA LEU A 25 24.61 28.97 -35.84
C LEU A 25 25.66 28.72 -36.92
N ALA A 26 25.36 29.07 -38.18
CA ALA A 26 26.32 28.94 -39.28
C ALA A 26 27.58 29.78 -38.98
N ASP A 27 27.39 31.05 -38.63
CA ASP A 27 28.47 31.96 -38.25
C ASP A 27 29.29 31.40 -37.07
N ALA A 28 28.62 30.82 -36.05
CA ALA A 28 29.28 30.22 -34.89
C ALA A 28 30.08 28.94 -35.22
N THR A 29 29.65 28.16 -36.22
CA THR A 29 30.28 26.90 -36.61
C THR A 29 31.61 27.14 -37.33
N ASP A 30 31.71 28.25 -38.04
CA ASP A 30 32.90 28.62 -38.82
C ASP A 30 34.01 29.27 -37.96
N TYR A 31 33.77 29.52 -36.66
CA TYR A 31 34.77 30.12 -35.78
C TYR A 31 35.97 29.20 -35.53
N VAL A 32 37.16 29.73 -35.82
CA VAL A 32 38.44 29.23 -35.29
C VAL A 32 39.01 30.30 -34.36
N ILE A 33 39.06 30.03 -33.06
CA ILE A 33 39.56 30.97 -32.05
C ILE A 33 41.03 30.65 -31.75
N ASP A 34 41.93 31.22 -32.56
CA ASP A 34 43.37 31.01 -32.48
C ASP A 34 44.15 32.23 -31.98
N SER A 35 43.46 33.34 -31.73
CA SER A 35 44.06 34.62 -31.34
C SER A 35 43.18 35.40 -30.36
N PRO A 36 43.76 36.34 -29.59
CA PRO A 36 42.99 37.20 -28.68
C PRO A 36 41.91 38.02 -29.41
N THR A 37 42.20 38.53 -30.61
CA THR A 37 41.23 39.26 -31.42
C THR A 37 40.05 38.39 -31.84
N MET A 38 40.29 37.14 -32.26
CA MET A 38 39.22 36.19 -32.57
C MET A 38 38.40 35.81 -31.33
N PHE A 39 39.04 35.76 -30.16
CA PHE A 39 38.35 35.53 -28.89
C PHE A 39 37.43 36.69 -28.50
N GLU A 40 37.87 37.94 -28.68
CA GLU A 40 37.05 39.13 -28.45
C GLU A 40 35.85 39.19 -29.40
N LEU A 41 36.07 38.93 -30.69
CA LEU A 41 35.01 38.89 -31.70
C LEU A 41 33.99 37.77 -31.39
N ALA A 42 34.45 36.56 -31.10
CA ALA A 42 33.59 35.44 -30.69
C ALA A 42 32.81 35.77 -29.40
N SER A 43 33.40 36.53 -28.48
CA SER A 43 32.74 36.95 -27.24
C SER A 43 31.60 37.94 -27.51
N ASP A 44 31.76 38.87 -28.45
CA ASP A 44 30.70 39.80 -28.83
C ASP A 44 29.59 39.12 -29.66
N ASP A 45 29.96 38.18 -30.53
CA ASP A 45 29.01 37.36 -31.27
C ASP A 45 28.20 36.47 -30.33
N LEU A 46 28.84 35.88 -29.31
CA LEU A 46 28.16 35.14 -28.26
C LEU A 46 27.14 36.01 -27.52
N LYS A 47 27.45 37.28 -27.23
CA LYS A 47 26.46 38.22 -26.63
C LYS A 47 25.28 38.45 -27.57
N ARG A 48 25.49 38.56 -28.89
CA ARG A 48 24.41 38.69 -29.88
C ARG A 48 23.55 37.44 -29.95
N VAL A 49 24.15 36.25 -29.93
CA VAL A 49 23.43 34.97 -29.82
C VAL A 49 22.59 34.93 -28.54
N LYS A 50 23.13 35.37 -27.40
CA LYS A 50 22.38 35.46 -26.14
C LYS A 50 21.19 36.42 -26.23
N ALA A 51 21.32 37.54 -26.95
CA ALA A 51 20.22 38.48 -27.17
C ALA A 51 19.11 37.86 -28.03
N LEU A 52 19.48 37.18 -29.12
CA LEU A 52 18.51 36.48 -29.96
C LEU A 52 17.78 35.35 -29.20
N GLN A 53 18.51 34.60 -28.37
CA GLN A 53 17.91 33.60 -27.48
C GLN A 53 16.87 34.23 -26.54
N LYS A 54 17.17 35.43 -25.99
CA LYS A 54 16.25 36.17 -25.12
C LYS A 54 14.99 36.59 -25.87
N GLU A 55 15.13 37.13 -27.08
CA GLU A 55 14.01 37.56 -27.91
C GLU A 55 13.08 36.39 -28.27
N VAL A 56 13.64 35.23 -28.63
CA VAL A 56 12.86 34.00 -28.89
C VAL A 56 12.05 33.61 -27.65
N GLU A 57 12.67 33.61 -26.47
CA GLU A 57 11.97 33.29 -25.23
C GLU A 57 10.92 34.33 -24.85
N GLU A 58 11.16 35.62 -25.09
CA GLU A 58 10.18 36.69 -24.88
C GLU A 58 8.94 36.51 -25.78
N LYS A 59 9.13 36.21 -27.07
CA LYS A 59 8.01 35.91 -27.96
C LYS A 59 7.24 34.66 -27.51
N ARG A 60 7.96 33.59 -27.16
CA ARG A 60 7.34 32.35 -26.65
C ARG A 60 6.53 32.61 -25.37
N THR A 61 7.08 33.38 -24.44
CA THR A 61 6.43 33.70 -23.16
C THR A 61 5.29 34.69 -23.31
N SER A 62 5.32 35.59 -24.29
CA SER A 62 4.19 36.47 -24.60
C SER A 62 2.93 35.71 -25.02
N ILE A 63 3.10 34.57 -25.70
CA ILE A 63 2.00 33.69 -26.13
C ILE A 63 1.59 32.75 -24.99
N THR A 64 2.57 32.09 -24.37
CA THR A 64 2.29 31.07 -23.33
C THR A 64 1.88 31.68 -21.99
N GLY A 65 2.23 32.93 -21.71
CA GLY A 65 1.88 33.64 -20.48
C GLY A 65 0.37 33.69 -20.23
N PRO A 66 -0.42 34.31 -21.12
CA PRO A 66 -1.88 34.34 -20.99
C PRO A 66 -2.51 32.94 -20.97
N LEU A 67 -1.99 31.99 -21.77
CA LEU A 67 -2.45 30.60 -21.74
C LEU A 67 -2.25 29.95 -20.36
N ASN A 68 -1.06 30.12 -19.77
CA ASN A 68 -0.75 29.57 -18.45
C ASN A 68 -1.61 30.23 -17.36
N GLN A 69 -1.90 31.53 -17.48
CA GLN A 69 -2.81 32.23 -16.57
C GLN A 69 -4.24 31.69 -16.69
N ALA A 70 -4.73 31.45 -17.90
CA ALA A 70 -6.04 30.85 -18.14
C ALA A 70 -6.13 29.42 -17.57
N VAL A 71 -5.13 28.57 -17.85
CA VAL A 71 -5.04 27.21 -17.29
C VAL A 71 -5.02 27.26 -15.76
N LYS A 72 -4.25 28.18 -15.17
CA LYS A 72 -4.22 28.38 -13.72
C LYS A 72 -5.61 28.78 -13.19
N ALA A 73 -6.27 29.74 -13.81
CA ALA A 73 -7.60 30.21 -13.39
C ALA A 73 -8.65 29.09 -13.46
N VAL A 74 -8.63 28.28 -14.52
CA VAL A 74 -9.50 27.11 -14.66
C VAL A 74 -9.21 26.09 -13.55
N ASN A 75 -7.93 25.75 -13.32
CA ASN A 75 -7.56 24.82 -12.26
C ASN A 75 -7.95 25.35 -10.87
N ASP A 76 -7.78 26.65 -10.62
CA ASP A 76 -8.16 27.30 -9.38
C ASP A 76 -9.70 27.25 -9.17
N LEU A 77 -10.49 27.47 -10.24
CA LEU A 77 -11.95 27.39 -10.21
C LEU A 77 -12.46 26.01 -9.78
N PHE A 78 -11.83 24.95 -10.28
CA PHE A 78 -12.25 23.58 -9.99
C PHE A 78 -11.53 22.94 -8.80
N ARG A 79 -10.56 23.64 -8.17
CA ARG A 79 -9.83 23.12 -7.01
C ARG A 79 -10.75 22.83 -5.83
N ALA A 80 -11.56 23.81 -5.40
CA ALA A 80 -12.42 23.64 -4.24
C ALA A 80 -13.50 22.56 -4.44
N PRO A 81 -14.26 22.51 -5.56
CA PRO A 81 -15.17 21.40 -5.84
C PRO A 81 -14.49 20.03 -5.81
N LYS A 82 -13.30 19.92 -6.42
CA LYS A 82 -12.52 18.69 -6.37
C LYS A 82 -12.16 18.31 -4.93
N GLU A 83 -11.67 19.25 -4.13
CA GLU A 83 -11.33 18.98 -2.73
C GLU A 83 -12.53 18.54 -1.90
N TYR A 84 -13.71 19.12 -2.11
CA TYR A 84 -14.93 18.69 -1.42
C TYR A 84 -15.35 17.28 -1.83
N LEU A 85 -15.27 16.94 -3.11
CA LEU A 85 -15.57 15.60 -3.61
C LEU A 85 -14.56 14.57 -3.08
N ASP A 86 -13.26 14.88 -3.10
CA ASP A 86 -12.21 14.04 -2.54
C ASP A 86 -12.45 13.79 -1.03
N LYS A 87 -12.85 14.82 -0.27
CA LYS A 87 -13.19 14.70 1.16
C LYS A 87 -14.45 13.88 1.39
N ALA A 88 -15.49 14.07 0.58
CA ALA A 88 -16.73 13.30 0.67
C ALA A 88 -16.46 11.82 0.40
N GLU A 89 -15.73 11.51 -0.67
CA GLU A 89 -15.30 10.15 -1.01
C GLU A 89 -14.49 9.52 0.13
N ALA A 90 -13.48 10.22 0.65
CA ALA A 90 -12.65 9.72 1.75
C ALA A 90 -13.47 9.47 3.03
N THR A 91 -14.45 10.33 3.32
CA THR A 91 -15.34 10.21 4.49
C THR A 91 -16.25 9.00 4.36
N LEU A 92 -16.86 8.81 3.18
CA LEU A 92 -17.70 7.64 2.90
C LEU A 92 -16.89 6.35 2.97
N LYS A 93 -15.73 6.27 2.32
CA LYS A 93 -14.85 5.09 2.37
C LYS A 93 -14.46 4.74 3.81
N ARG A 94 -14.07 5.73 4.62
CA ARG A 94 -13.74 5.52 6.04
C ARG A 94 -14.92 4.94 6.81
N SER A 95 -16.10 5.49 6.60
CA SER A 95 -17.34 5.03 7.27
C SER A 95 -17.70 3.61 6.85
N MET A 96 -17.54 3.28 5.57
CA MET A 96 -17.77 1.94 5.03
C MET A 96 -16.78 0.92 5.62
N VAL A 97 -15.49 1.25 5.67
CA VAL A 97 -14.48 0.39 6.30
C VAL A 97 -14.79 0.17 7.78
N ALA A 98 -15.11 1.24 8.51
CA ALA A 98 -15.47 1.15 9.93
C ALA A 98 -16.67 0.23 10.15
N TYR A 99 -17.73 0.38 9.34
CA TYR A 99 -18.89 -0.50 9.39
C TYR A 99 -18.51 -1.95 9.09
N THR A 100 -17.78 -2.24 8.01
CA THR A 100 -17.43 -3.62 7.65
C THR A 100 -16.53 -4.28 8.70
N SER A 101 -15.56 -3.55 9.25
CA SER A 101 -14.71 -4.07 10.34
C SER A 101 -15.51 -4.34 11.60
N GLU A 102 -16.50 -3.50 11.91
CA GLU A 102 -17.41 -3.74 13.04
C GLU A 102 -18.31 -4.95 12.80
N GLN A 103 -18.85 -5.11 11.60
CA GLN A 103 -19.64 -6.31 11.25
C GLN A 103 -18.79 -7.59 11.34
N GLU A 104 -17.54 -7.55 10.89
CA GLU A 104 -16.59 -8.67 11.04
C GLU A 104 -16.30 -8.97 12.50
N ARG A 105 -16.11 -7.93 13.34
CA ARG A 105 -15.90 -8.07 14.79
C ARG A 105 -17.10 -8.73 15.47
N LEU A 106 -18.31 -8.28 15.15
CA LEU A 106 -19.55 -8.84 15.68
C LEU A 106 -19.77 -10.28 15.23
N ALA A 107 -19.52 -10.57 13.95
CA ALA A 107 -19.62 -11.93 13.41
C ALA A 107 -18.59 -12.87 14.06
N ALA A 108 -17.36 -12.40 14.30
CA ALA A 108 -16.33 -13.17 14.99
C ALA A 108 -16.72 -13.42 16.46
N ALA A 109 -17.25 -12.42 17.16
CA ALA A 109 -17.74 -12.57 18.54
C ALA A 109 -18.90 -13.57 18.63
N ALA A 110 -19.88 -13.48 17.72
CA ALA A 110 -21.00 -14.41 17.66
C ALA A 110 -20.53 -15.86 17.39
N ARG A 111 -19.56 -16.05 16.49
CA ARG A 111 -18.95 -17.36 16.24
C ARG A 111 -18.20 -17.89 17.46
N ALA A 112 -17.43 -17.04 18.15
CA ALA A 112 -16.72 -17.42 19.36
C ALA A 112 -17.68 -17.81 20.50
N GLN A 113 -18.78 -17.08 20.67
CA GLN A 113 -19.81 -17.41 21.64
C GLN A 113 -20.51 -18.74 21.30
N ALA A 114 -20.93 -18.92 20.06
CA ALA A 114 -21.56 -20.17 19.61
C ALA A 114 -20.61 -21.38 19.77
N GLU A 115 -19.32 -21.21 19.49
CA GLU A 115 -18.31 -22.27 19.71
C GLU A 115 -18.12 -22.57 21.20
N ALA A 116 -18.09 -21.54 22.06
CA ALA A 116 -17.96 -21.72 23.50
C ALA A 116 -19.19 -22.44 24.10
N GLU A 117 -20.39 -22.05 23.70
CA GLU A 117 -21.64 -22.70 24.10
C GLU A 117 -21.69 -24.15 23.61
N ALA A 118 -21.33 -24.40 22.34
CA ALA A 118 -21.25 -25.75 21.80
C ALA A 118 -20.19 -26.60 22.51
N ARG A 119 -19.06 -26.02 22.92
CA ARG A 119 -18.03 -26.72 23.69
C ARG A 119 -18.52 -27.07 25.09
N ALA A 120 -19.13 -26.12 25.80
CA ALA A 120 -19.70 -26.36 27.12
C ALA A 120 -20.79 -27.44 27.09
N GLU A 121 -21.64 -27.44 26.07
CA GLU A 121 -22.68 -28.46 25.90
C GLU A 121 -22.07 -29.83 25.58
N ARG A 122 -21.04 -29.89 24.71
CA ARG A 122 -20.30 -31.14 24.45
C ARG A 122 -19.62 -31.69 25.69
N GLU A 123 -19.00 -30.83 26.50
CA GLU A 123 -18.39 -31.22 27.77
C GLU A 123 -19.44 -31.77 28.75
N ARG A 124 -20.61 -31.12 28.85
CA ARG A 124 -21.73 -31.60 29.67
C ARG A 124 -22.23 -32.97 29.22
N LEU A 125 -22.47 -33.15 27.92
CA LEU A 125 -22.95 -34.41 27.35
C LEU A 125 -21.90 -35.53 27.50
N ALA A 126 -20.62 -35.21 27.30
CA ALA A 126 -19.52 -36.16 27.52
C ALA A 126 -19.38 -36.57 28.98
N GLN A 127 -19.64 -35.66 29.93
CA GLN A 127 -19.66 -35.99 31.35
C GLN A 127 -20.84 -36.92 31.69
N GLN A 128 -22.04 -36.62 31.18
CA GLN A 128 -23.21 -37.48 31.36
C GLN A 128 -23.00 -38.87 30.76
N GLU A 129 -22.38 -38.95 29.59
CA GLU A 129 -22.03 -40.22 28.95
C GLU A 129 -21.04 -41.02 29.82
N ARG A 130 -19.98 -40.38 30.35
CA ARG A 130 -19.03 -41.04 31.26
C ARG A 130 -19.69 -41.57 32.52
N GLU A 131 -20.56 -40.77 33.15
CA GLU A 131 -21.30 -41.16 34.34
C GLU A 131 -22.26 -42.34 34.06
N ALA A 132 -22.98 -42.31 32.93
CA ALA A 132 -23.86 -43.40 32.53
C ALA A 132 -23.08 -44.68 32.21
N GLN A 133 -21.93 -44.57 31.53
CA GLN A 133 -21.04 -45.71 31.28
C GLN A 133 -20.46 -46.29 32.57
N GLU A 134 -20.06 -45.44 33.52
CA GLU A 134 -19.58 -45.90 34.83
C GLU A 134 -20.67 -46.62 35.63
N ALA A 135 -21.90 -46.09 35.63
CA ALA A 135 -23.05 -46.73 36.26
C ALA A 135 -23.37 -48.09 35.62
N ALA A 136 -23.37 -48.17 34.29
CA ALA A 136 -23.55 -49.43 33.56
C ALA A 136 -22.47 -50.46 33.91
N ARG A 137 -21.19 -50.06 33.94
CA ARG A 137 -20.08 -50.96 34.35
C ARG A 137 -20.23 -51.47 35.78
N ARG A 138 -20.70 -50.64 36.71
CA ARG A 138 -20.93 -51.04 38.12
C ARG A 138 -22.09 -52.04 38.22
N ALA A 139 -23.21 -51.74 37.57
CA ALA A 139 -24.38 -52.62 37.57
C ALA A 139 -24.08 -53.99 36.91
N GLU A 140 -23.31 -54.01 35.83
CA GLU A 140 -22.82 -55.26 35.23
C GLU A 140 -21.93 -56.07 36.17
N ALA A 141 -21.00 -55.42 36.87
CA ALA A 141 -20.13 -56.09 37.84
C ALA A 141 -20.91 -56.67 39.03
N GLU A 142 -21.91 -55.94 39.53
CA GLU A 142 -22.82 -56.42 40.58
C GLU A 142 -23.68 -57.60 40.11
N ALA A 143 -24.19 -57.56 38.88
CA ALA A 143 -24.93 -58.67 38.28
C ALA A 143 -24.06 -59.93 38.14
N GLN A 144 -22.80 -59.78 37.70
CA GLN A 144 -21.84 -60.89 37.61
C GLN A 144 -21.50 -61.47 38.99
N ALA A 145 -21.31 -60.61 40.01
CA ALA A 145 -21.03 -61.05 41.38
C ALA A 145 -22.22 -61.80 42.01
N ALA A 146 -23.44 -61.30 41.84
CA ALA A 146 -24.66 -61.96 42.34
C ALA A 146 -24.90 -63.31 41.65
N ALA A 147 -24.64 -63.40 40.33
CA ALA A 147 -24.70 -64.66 39.59
C ALA A 147 -23.66 -65.68 40.09
N ALA A 148 -22.44 -65.24 40.40
CA ALA A 148 -21.39 -66.10 40.95
C ALA A 148 -21.68 -66.59 42.38
N ALA A 149 -22.42 -65.81 43.18
CA ALA A 149 -22.84 -66.17 44.53
C ALA A 149 -24.01 -67.19 44.58
N GLY A 150 -24.65 -67.49 43.45
CA GLY A 150 -25.67 -68.55 43.34
C GLY A 150 -27.08 -68.19 43.84
N ASP A 151 -27.33 -66.93 44.20
CA ASP A 151 -28.67 -66.44 44.57
C ASP A 151 -29.47 -66.07 43.32
N GLN A 152 -30.39 -66.96 42.91
CA GLN A 152 -31.21 -66.82 41.71
C GLN A 152 -32.11 -65.57 41.72
N ALA A 153 -32.60 -65.15 42.90
CA ALA A 153 -33.49 -64.01 43.02
C ALA A 153 -32.71 -62.67 43.00
N ALA A 154 -31.55 -62.63 43.68
CA ALA A 154 -30.66 -61.48 43.62
C ALA A 154 -30.03 -61.29 42.24
N ALA A 155 -29.65 -62.38 41.57
CA ALA A 155 -29.09 -62.34 40.22
C ALA A 155 -30.10 -61.82 39.18
N ALA A 156 -31.36 -62.24 39.25
CA ALA A 156 -32.40 -61.75 38.34
C ALA A 156 -32.65 -60.24 38.49
N LYS A 157 -32.63 -59.73 39.73
CA LYS A 157 -32.80 -58.29 40.00
C LYS A 157 -31.60 -57.47 39.51
N ALA A 158 -30.38 -57.94 39.76
CA ALA A 158 -29.16 -57.27 39.33
C ALA A 158 -29.00 -57.26 37.79
N ILE A 159 -29.46 -58.30 37.08
CA ILE A 159 -29.49 -58.33 35.61
C ILE A 159 -30.46 -57.30 35.04
N GLN A 160 -31.64 -57.11 35.65
CA GLN A 160 -32.60 -56.07 35.23
C GLN A 160 -32.03 -54.66 35.45
N GLU A 161 -31.35 -54.43 36.58
CA GLU A 161 -30.69 -53.16 36.89
C GLU A 161 -29.53 -52.87 35.92
N ALA A 162 -28.74 -53.90 35.53
CA ALA A 162 -27.69 -53.78 34.52
C ALA A 162 -28.24 -53.47 33.11
N GLN A 163 -29.33 -54.14 32.70
CA GLN A 163 -29.99 -53.87 31.42
C GLN A 163 -30.59 -52.45 31.36
N ALA A 164 -31.19 -51.98 32.47
CA ALA A 164 -31.70 -50.62 32.57
C ALA A 164 -30.56 -49.59 32.49
N ALA A 165 -29.43 -49.83 33.16
CA ALA A 165 -28.27 -48.95 33.11
C ALA A 165 -27.59 -48.92 31.72
N GLN A 166 -27.51 -50.06 31.02
CA GLN A 166 -27.03 -50.14 29.64
C GLN A 166 -27.91 -49.35 28.66
N ALA A 167 -29.23 -49.53 28.73
CA ALA A 167 -30.17 -48.78 27.89
C ALA A 167 -30.07 -47.26 28.13
N GLN A 168 -29.84 -46.86 29.38
CA GLN A 168 -29.66 -45.46 29.75
C GLN A 168 -28.32 -44.90 29.22
N ALA A 169 -27.24 -45.69 29.21
CA ALA A 169 -25.96 -45.32 28.62
C ALA A 169 -26.03 -45.19 27.08
N GLU A 170 -26.72 -46.11 26.39
CA GLU A 170 -26.93 -46.04 24.94
C GLU A 170 -27.77 -44.81 24.54
N MET A 171 -28.82 -44.50 25.30
CA MET A 171 -29.60 -43.28 25.10
C MET A 171 -28.79 -42.00 25.30
N ALA A 172 -27.91 -41.95 26.31
CA ALA A 172 -27.02 -40.82 26.55
C ALA A 172 -26.02 -40.63 25.40
N ALA A 173 -25.41 -41.71 24.92
CA ALA A 173 -24.48 -41.68 23.78
C ALA A 173 -25.18 -41.24 22.47
N MET A 174 -26.42 -41.72 22.23
CA MET A 174 -27.21 -41.33 21.08
C MET A 174 -27.61 -39.83 21.12
N THR A 175 -27.94 -39.31 22.31
CA THR A 175 -28.26 -37.89 22.51
C THR A 175 -27.04 -37.00 22.27
N ALA A 176 -25.85 -37.42 22.75
CA ALA A 176 -24.59 -36.71 22.55
C ALA A 176 -24.24 -36.57 21.05
N ASN A 177 -24.50 -37.60 20.24
CA ASN A 177 -24.12 -37.59 18.83
C ASN A 177 -24.99 -36.64 17.97
N VAL A 178 -26.30 -36.56 18.24
CA VAL A 178 -27.26 -35.77 17.45
C VAL A 178 -27.15 -34.25 17.69
N MET A 179 -26.77 -33.81 18.89
CA MET A 179 -26.73 -32.38 19.25
C MET A 179 -25.47 -31.62 18.80
N THR A 180 -24.49 -32.28 18.15
CA THR A 180 -23.18 -31.67 17.84
C THR A 180 -23.13 -30.77 16.60
N VAL A 181 -24.22 -30.64 15.84
CA VAL A 181 -24.27 -29.83 14.61
C VAL A 181 -24.26 -28.33 14.96
N ALA A 182 -23.14 -27.66 14.67
CA ALA A 182 -22.98 -26.24 14.97
C ALA A 182 -23.91 -25.36 14.10
N PRO A 183 -24.52 -24.31 14.65
CA PRO A 183 -25.32 -23.37 13.89
C PRO A 183 -24.46 -22.54 12.92
N VAL A 184 -24.94 -22.39 11.69
CA VAL A 184 -24.29 -21.55 10.66
C VAL A 184 -24.68 -20.09 10.89
N VAL A 185 -23.70 -19.24 11.20
CA VAL A 185 -23.91 -17.77 11.24
C VAL A 185 -23.88 -17.24 9.81
N GLU A 186 -25.02 -16.72 9.35
CA GLU A 186 -25.21 -16.18 8.01
C GLU A 186 -24.34 -14.94 7.78
N ALA A 187 -23.60 -14.92 6.67
CA ALA A 187 -22.72 -13.79 6.34
C ALA A 187 -23.52 -12.67 5.64
N PRO A 188 -23.20 -11.40 5.89
CA PRO A 188 -23.92 -10.28 5.29
C PRO A 188 -23.76 -10.25 3.76
N ALA A 189 -24.82 -9.86 3.06
CA ALA A 189 -24.87 -9.79 1.60
C ALA A 189 -23.91 -8.72 1.04
N LYS A 190 -23.22 -9.04 -0.05
CA LYS A 190 -22.30 -8.12 -0.74
C LYS A 190 -23.08 -7.12 -1.60
N VAL A 191 -22.71 -5.84 -1.51
CA VAL A 191 -23.29 -4.78 -2.36
C VAL A 191 -22.63 -4.80 -3.74
N ALA A 192 -23.44 -4.81 -4.80
CA ALA A 192 -22.94 -4.76 -6.18
C ALA A 192 -22.22 -3.44 -6.47
N GLY A 193 -21.07 -3.50 -7.16
CA GLY A 193 -20.30 -2.33 -7.60
C GLY A 193 -19.26 -1.79 -6.61
N ILE A 194 -19.21 -2.33 -5.38
CA ILE A 194 -18.20 -1.95 -4.38
C ILE A 194 -17.29 -3.16 -4.11
N SER A 195 -16.00 -3.03 -4.43
CA SER A 195 -14.99 -4.04 -4.10
C SER A 195 -13.95 -3.46 -3.14
N GLY A 196 -13.61 -4.24 -2.12
CA GLY A 196 -12.46 -3.95 -1.26
C GLY A 196 -11.17 -4.45 -1.91
N ARG A 197 -10.07 -3.72 -1.73
CA ARG A 197 -8.72 -4.16 -2.10
C ARG A 197 -7.80 -3.96 -0.91
N MET A 198 -7.02 -4.98 -0.59
CA MET A 198 -5.90 -4.86 0.35
C MET A 198 -4.64 -4.50 -0.43
N THR A 199 -3.96 -3.43 -0.02
CA THR A 199 -2.67 -3.00 -0.56
C THR A 199 -1.63 -3.06 0.54
N TYR A 200 -0.48 -3.64 0.24
CA TYR A 200 0.65 -3.72 1.16
C TYR A 200 1.70 -2.68 0.76
N SER A 201 2.24 -1.97 1.75
CA SER A 201 3.30 -0.96 1.58
C SER A 201 4.35 -1.16 2.66
N ALA A 202 5.60 -0.84 2.36
CA ALA A 202 6.70 -0.93 3.30
C ALA A 202 7.15 0.48 3.74
N GLU A 203 7.33 0.66 5.05
CA GLU A 203 7.86 1.88 5.64
C GLU A 203 9.19 1.56 6.33
N VAL A 204 10.21 2.41 6.12
CA VAL A 204 11.51 2.28 6.78
C VAL A 204 11.45 3.01 8.12
N VAL A 205 11.28 2.25 9.20
CA VAL A 205 11.20 2.81 10.57
C VAL A 205 12.58 3.22 11.10
N ASP A 206 13.64 2.48 10.75
CA ASP A 206 15.03 2.78 11.12
C ASP A 206 15.96 2.52 9.92
N LEU A 207 16.44 3.61 9.32
CA LEU A 207 17.35 3.56 8.18
C LEU A 207 18.71 2.96 8.55
N LEU A 208 19.20 3.20 9.76
CA LEU A 208 20.52 2.72 10.17
C LEU A 208 20.50 1.21 10.41
N ALA A 209 19.40 0.70 10.98
CA ALA A 209 19.16 -0.74 11.08
C ALA A 209 19.11 -1.41 9.70
N LEU A 210 18.44 -0.79 8.73
CA LEU A 210 18.40 -1.27 7.34
C LEU A 210 19.79 -1.30 6.70
N VAL A 211 20.58 -0.22 6.85
CA VAL A 211 21.96 -0.16 6.32
C VAL A 211 22.83 -1.27 6.92
N LYS A 212 22.72 -1.52 8.23
CA LYS A 212 23.44 -2.62 8.89
C LYS A 212 23.00 -3.99 8.37
N ALA A 213 21.70 -4.19 8.16
CA ALA A 213 21.17 -5.45 7.62
C ALA A 213 21.67 -5.72 6.19
N VAL A 214 21.74 -4.68 5.35
CA VAL A 214 22.32 -4.78 4.00
C VAL A 214 23.81 -5.07 4.06
N ALA A 215 24.56 -4.36 4.91
CA ALA A 215 25.99 -4.59 5.09
C ALA A 215 26.31 -6.00 5.62
N ALA A 216 25.41 -6.59 6.42
CA ALA A 216 25.52 -7.95 6.93
C ALA A 216 25.02 -9.03 5.94
N GLY A 217 24.51 -8.64 4.77
CA GLY A 217 23.96 -9.57 3.77
C GLY A 217 22.58 -10.15 4.11
N ALA A 218 21.92 -9.64 5.16
CA ALA A 218 20.57 -10.05 5.54
C ALA A 218 19.47 -9.37 4.69
N ALA A 219 19.81 -8.27 4.02
CA ALA A 219 18.93 -7.55 3.10
C ALA A 219 19.65 -7.27 1.76
N PRO A 220 18.94 -7.28 0.62
CA PRO A 220 19.51 -7.00 -0.70
C PRO A 220 19.96 -5.53 -0.82
N ILE A 221 20.97 -5.27 -1.66
CA ILE A 221 21.53 -3.91 -1.87
C ILE A 221 20.51 -2.96 -2.50
N GLU A 222 19.54 -3.50 -3.22
CA GLU A 222 18.41 -2.83 -3.84
C GLU A 222 17.52 -2.10 -2.83
N CYS A 223 17.62 -2.42 -1.54
CA CYS A 223 16.97 -1.65 -0.47
C CYS A 223 17.55 -0.24 -0.29
N LEU A 224 18.73 0.07 -0.86
CA LEU A 224 19.43 1.33 -0.70
C LEU A 224 19.63 2.03 -2.06
N GLN A 225 19.50 3.36 -2.06
CA GLN A 225 19.86 4.21 -3.19
C GLN A 225 20.77 5.34 -2.72
N ALA A 226 21.85 5.60 -3.47
CA ALA A 226 22.72 6.74 -3.20
C ALA A 226 22.02 8.06 -3.55
N ASP A 227 22.05 9.03 -2.63
CA ASP A 227 21.52 10.37 -2.88
C ASP A 227 22.47 11.19 -3.74
N THR A 228 22.27 11.14 -5.06
CA THR A 228 23.10 11.86 -6.04
C THR A 228 23.01 13.38 -5.90
N LYS A 229 21.91 13.92 -5.36
CA LYS A 229 21.76 15.38 -5.17
C LYS A 229 22.64 15.86 -4.03
N PHE A 230 22.61 15.15 -2.90
CA PHE A 230 23.49 15.43 -1.78
C PHE A 230 24.96 15.27 -2.19
N LEU A 231 25.32 14.16 -2.83
CA LEU A 231 26.70 13.92 -3.29
C LEU A 231 27.19 14.99 -4.28
N GLY A 232 26.34 15.44 -5.20
CA GLY A 232 26.67 16.53 -6.12
C GLY A 232 26.76 17.91 -5.45
N ALA A 233 26.02 18.16 -4.37
CA ALA A 233 26.19 19.36 -3.54
C ALA A 233 27.55 19.35 -2.82
N GLN A 234 27.93 18.22 -2.23
CA GLN A 234 29.23 18.04 -1.59
C GLN A 234 30.38 18.23 -2.58
N ALA A 235 30.32 17.60 -3.77
CA ALA A 235 31.33 17.77 -4.81
C ALA A 235 31.56 19.24 -5.21
N ARG A 236 30.48 20.03 -5.33
CA ARG A 236 30.55 21.48 -5.62
C ARG A 236 31.14 22.28 -4.46
N ALA A 237 30.93 21.85 -3.21
CA ALA A 237 31.44 22.52 -2.03
C ALA A 237 32.96 22.34 -1.88
N PHE A 238 33.49 21.14 -2.12
CA PHE A 238 34.93 20.85 -1.97
C PHE A 238 35.79 21.37 -3.12
N LYS A 239 35.21 21.66 -4.30
CA LYS A 239 35.89 22.28 -5.46
C LYS A 239 37.20 21.59 -5.85
N LYS A 240 37.25 20.26 -5.77
CA LYS A 240 38.41 19.44 -6.13
C LYS A 240 37.92 18.17 -6.82
N ALA A 241 38.54 17.81 -7.93
CA ALA A 241 38.34 16.51 -8.58
C ALA A 241 39.04 15.40 -7.78
N GLY A 242 38.42 14.21 -7.70
CA GLY A 242 38.98 13.06 -6.99
C GLY A 242 37.98 12.36 -6.07
N GLU A 243 38.47 11.52 -5.18
CA GLU A 243 37.65 10.76 -4.23
C GLU A 243 37.03 11.69 -3.18
N LEU A 244 35.71 11.64 -3.06
CA LEU A 244 34.93 12.44 -2.11
C LEU A 244 34.59 11.63 -0.85
N PHE A 245 34.13 10.40 -1.07
CA PHE A 245 33.89 9.36 -0.06
C PHE A 245 34.32 8.02 -0.68
N PRO A 246 34.61 6.98 0.12
CA PRO A 246 34.87 5.64 -0.42
C PRO A 246 33.80 5.22 -1.44
N GLY A 247 34.18 5.05 -2.70
CA GLY A 247 33.28 4.68 -3.81
C GLY A 247 32.55 5.85 -4.50
N VAL A 248 32.80 7.11 -4.14
CA VAL A 248 32.20 8.31 -4.77
C VAL A 248 33.29 9.26 -5.29
N MET A 249 33.27 9.55 -6.59
CA MET A 249 34.27 10.41 -7.26
C MET A 249 33.66 11.74 -7.74
N ALA A 250 34.28 12.87 -7.41
CA ALA A 250 33.96 14.19 -7.93
C ALA A 250 34.68 14.44 -9.27
N LYS A 251 33.92 14.89 -10.29
CA LYS A 251 34.44 15.25 -11.63
C LYS A 251 34.42 16.77 -11.80
N GLU A 252 35.49 17.33 -12.37
CA GLU A 252 35.59 18.74 -12.73
C GLU A 252 35.35 18.91 -14.24
N GLU A 253 34.47 19.86 -14.60
CA GLU A 253 34.17 20.21 -15.99
C GLU A 253 34.25 21.73 -16.14
N ARG A 254 34.99 22.21 -17.15
CA ARG A 254 35.12 23.64 -17.44
C ARG A 254 34.12 24.05 -18.52
N SER A 255 33.25 25.00 -18.20
CA SER A 255 32.29 25.59 -19.14
C SER A 255 32.39 27.12 -19.16
N ILE A 256 32.06 27.73 -20.30
CA ILE A 256 31.98 29.19 -20.48
C ILE A 256 30.51 29.60 -20.41
N ALA A 257 30.19 30.62 -19.62
CA ALA A 257 28.84 31.18 -19.52
C ALA A 257 28.83 32.65 -19.96
N ALA A 258 27.86 33.03 -20.79
CA ALA A 258 27.61 34.41 -21.19
C ALA A 258 26.17 34.82 -20.82
N ARG A 259 26.00 36.07 -20.38
CA ARG A 259 24.70 36.69 -20.13
C ARG A 259 24.43 37.73 -21.21
N ALA A 260 23.18 37.81 -21.67
CA ALA A 260 22.73 38.95 -22.46
C ALA A 260 22.78 40.20 -21.57
N ALA A 261 23.09 41.36 -22.15
CA ALA A 261 22.95 42.65 -21.49
C ALA A 261 21.47 42.98 -21.22
#